data_AF-A0A936RKA2-F1
#
_entry.id   AF-A0A936RKA2-F1
#
_cell.length_a   1.000
_cell.length_b   1.000
_cell.length_c   1.000
_cell.angle_alpha   90.00
_cell.angle_beta   90.00
_cell.angle_gamma   90.00
#
_symmetry.space_group_name_H-M   'P 1'
#
loop_
_entity.id
_entity.type
_entity.pdbx_description
1 polymer ?
#
loop_
_entity_poly.entity_id
_entity_poly.type
_entity_poly.pdbx_seq_one_letter_code
_entity_poly.pdbx_strand_id
1 'polypeptide(L)'
;MKYLYYTVLLVLFICQCRHKKENTVTQFSGMPEVPSSIKKEHEYLLEKIHAITLFHDSTSLAAVKLYDLMQHHFKEEENFVLPPLGLLPLLTSAKLPEQSKAVIQLCEKLKSQLTHLNVEHQLIKAYMDELMLAAAKDDHFEIIAFEQELQRHAKTEEEVFFPTAILIGEYLKLKPL
;
A
#
# COMPACT_ATOMS: atom_id res chain seq x y z
N MET A 1 -24.13 32.01 -43.45
CA MET A 1 -23.75 32.45 -42.09
C MET A 1 -24.45 31.65 -40.98
N LYS A 2 -24.48 30.31 -41.05
CA LYS A 2 -24.96 29.43 -39.96
C LYS A 2 -24.00 28.27 -39.65
N TYR A 3 -23.05 28.00 -40.55
CA TYR A 3 -22.03 26.96 -40.37
C TYR A 3 -20.74 27.43 -39.68
N LEU A 4 -20.57 28.74 -39.47
CA LEU A 4 -19.40 29.30 -38.78
C LEU A 4 -19.54 29.28 -37.24
N TYR A 5 -20.76 29.09 -36.72
CA TYR A 5 -21.02 29.03 -35.27
C TYR A 5 -20.80 27.63 -34.68
N TYR A 6 -20.94 26.57 -35.49
CA TYR A 6 -20.76 25.19 -35.02
C TYR A 6 -19.29 24.78 -34.87
N THR A 7 -18.37 25.44 -35.57
CA THR A 7 -16.93 25.19 -35.42
C THR A 7 -16.34 25.83 -34.18
N VAL A 8 -16.93 26.92 -33.65
CA VAL A 8 -16.49 27.55 -32.40
C VAL A 8 -16.93 26.74 -31.16
N LEU A 9 -18.05 26.01 -31.23
CA LEU A 9 -18.54 25.21 -30.11
C LEU A 9 -17.78 23.88 -29.93
N LEU A 10 -17.22 23.32 -31.01
CA LEU A 10 -16.47 22.05 -30.95
C LEU A 10 -15.05 22.24 -30.38
N VAL A 11 -14.46 23.42 -30.52
CA VAL A 11 -13.12 23.72 -29.98
C VAL A 11 -13.14 23.97 -28.46
N LEU A 12 -14.31 24.28 -27.89
CA LEU A 12 -14.46 24.47 -26.43
C LEU A 12 -14.60 23.15 -25.64
N PHE A 13 -14.86 22.01 -26.30
CA PHE A 13 -15.05 20.73 -25.62
C PHE A 13 -13.74 19.94 -25.38
N ILE A 14 -12.62 20.36 -25.98
CA ILE A 14 -11.32 19.66 -25.85
C ILE A 14 -10.48 20.23 -24.67
N CYS A 15 -10.96 21.26 -23.97
CA CYS A 15 -10.20 21.97 -22.92
C CYS A 15 -10.56 21.59 -21.46
N GLN A 16 -11.14 20.42 -21.20
CA GLN A 16 -11.43 19.99 -19.81
C GLN A 16 -10.89 18.60 -19.43
N CYS A 17 -9.85 18.10 -20.10
CA CYS A 17 -8.91 17.19 -19.43
C CYS A 17 -8.04 18.01 -18.50
N ARG A 18 -8.64 18.46 -17.39
CA ARG A 18 -7.90 19.01 -16.24
C ARG A 18 -7.12 17.83 -15.67
N HIS A 19 -5.90 17.65 -16.17
CA HIS A 19 -4.94 16.72 -15.59
C HIS A 19 -4.89 17.05 -14.10
N LYS A 20 -5.45 16.16 -13.28
CA LYS A 20 -5.31 16.25 -11.82
C LYS A 20 -3.81 16.30 -11.62
N LYS A 21 -3.33 17.40 -11.04
CA LYS A 21 -1.92 17.58 -10.71
C LYS A 21 -1.59 16.43 -9.75
N GLU A 22 -1.04 15.34 -10.27
CA GLU A 22 -0.35 14.37 -9.44
C GLU A 22 0.75 15.19 -8.79
N ASN A 23 0.61 15.41 -7.49
CA ASN A 23 1.58 16.17 -6.73
C ASN A 23 2.88 15.36 -6.73
N THR A 24 3.70 15.69 -7.70
CA THR A 24 5.12 15.45 -7.79
C THR A 24 5.77 15.87 -6.48
N VAL A 25 6.39 14.90 -5.81
CA VAL A 25 7.42 15.06 -4.78
C VAL A 25 7.01 16.00 -3.64
N THR A 26 6.36 15.42 -2.65
CA THR A 26 6.07 16.03 -1.35
C THR A 26 7.35 16.61 -0.72
N GLN A 27 7.41 17.94 -0.60
CA GLN A 27 8.30 18.61 0.34
C GLN A 27 7.79 18.29 1.75
N PHE A 28 8.53 17.47 2.50
CA PHE A 28 8.11 17.06 3.84
C PHE A 28 8.63 18.04 4.90
N SER A 29 7.70 18.73 5.58
CA SER A 29 7.91 19.49 6.83
C SER A 29 7.63 18.62 8.07
N GLY A 30 7.61 17.29 7.91
CA GLY A 30 6.99 16.33 8.84
C GLY A 30 7.61 14.93 8.73
N MET A 31 6.94 13.96 9.34
CA MET A 31 7.19 12.55 9.07
C MET A 31 6.86 12.24 7.60
N PRO A 32 7.65 11.39 6.93
CA PRO A 32 7.34 11.02 5.56
C PRO A 32 6.01 10.28 5.48
N GLU A 33 5.34 10.35 4.33
CA GLU A 33 4.10 9.63 4.09
C GLU A 33 4.36 8.36 3.29
N VAL A 34 3.55 7.32 3.53
CA VAL A 34 3.55 6.11 2.69
C VAL A 34 3.26 6.49 1.24
N PRO A 35 4.03 5.97 0.25
CA PRO A 35 3.76 6.19 -1.16
C PRO A 35 2.31 5.89 -1.53
N SER A 36 1.66 6.83 -2.25
CA SER A 36 0.23 6.70 -2.58
C SER A 36 -0.13 5.46 -3.41
N SER A 37 0.83 4.90 -4.16
CA SER A 37 0.64 3.64 -4.89
C SER A 37 0.44 2.46 -3.94
N ILE A 38 1.16 2.43 -2.81
CA ILE A 38 1.08 1.34 -1.83
C ILE A 38 -0.21 1.48 -1.02
N LYS A 39 -0.56 2.71 -0.57
CA LYS A 39 -1.86 2.95 0.11
C LYS A 39 -3.05 2.48 -0.73
N LYS A 40 -3.05 2.77 -2.03
CA LYS A 40 -4.12 2.32 -2.93
C LYS A 40 -4.17 0.81 -3.09
N GLU A 41 -3.02 0.13 -3.03
CA GLU A 41 -2.98 -1.33 -3.03
C GLU A 41 -3.57 -1.90 -1.74
N HIS A 42 -3.24 -1.32 -0.58
CA HIS A 42 -3.86 -1.71 0.71
C HIS A 42 -5.37 -1.50 0.71
N GLU A 43 -5.83 -0.33 0.27
CA GLU A 43 -7.25 0.00 0.11
C GLU A 43 -7.95 -1.03 -0.79
N TYR A 44 -7.35 -1.34 -1.95
CA TYR A 44 -7.89 -2.33 -2.89
C TYR A 44 -7.99 -3.73 -2.30
N LEU A 45 -6.94 -4.20 -1.62
CA LEU A 45 -6.92 -5.53 -1.00
C LEU A 45 -7.97 -5.62 0.13
N LEU A 46 -8.09 -4.58 0.96
CA LEU A 46 -9.10 -4.50 2.01
C LEU A 46 -10.53 -4.44 1.45
N GLU A 47 -10.76 -3.67 0.38
CA GLU A 47 -12.08 -3.62 -0.27
C GLU A 47 -12.48 -4.99 -0.83
N LYS A 48 -11.53 -5.73 -1.43
CA LYS A 48 -11.77 -7.09 -1.93
C LYS A 48 -12.16 -8.06 -0.82
N ILE A 49 -11.36 -8.17 0.24
CA ILE A 49 -11.69 -9.09 1.33
C ILE A 49 -12.97 -8.66 2.06
N HIS A 50 -13.21 -7.36 2.21
CA HIS A 50 -14.46 -6.83 2.76
C HIS A 50 -15.67 -7.31 1.95
N ALA A 51 -15.62 -7.29 0.61
CA ALA A 51 -16.72 -7.79 -0.22
C ALA A 51 -17.04 -9.27 0.04
N ILE A 52 -16.03 -10.09 0.34
CA ILE A 52 -16.19 -11.52 0.67
C ILE A 52 -16.84 -11.69 2.06
N THR A 53 -16.58 -10.78 3.01
CA THR A 53 -17.25 -10.82 4.33
C THR A 53 -18.77 -10.65 4.24
N LEU A 54 -19.29 -10.17 3.11
CA LEU A 54 -20.72 -9.97 2.88
C LEU A 54 -21.44 -11.23 2.37
N PHE A 55 -20.72 -12.34 2.15
CA PHE A 55 -21.33 -13.60 1.75
C PHE A 55 -22.20 -14.17 2.90
N HIS A 56 -23.10 -15.10 2.57
CA HIS A 56 -24.09 -15.64 3.52
C HIS A 56 -23.86 -17.14 3.82
N ASP A 57 -22.60 -17.56 3.83
CA ASP A 57 -22.14 -18.94 4.00
C ASP A 57 -20.87 -19.02 4.86
N SER A 58 -20.13 -20.14 4.80
CA SER A 58 -18.95 -20.34 5.64
C SER A 58 -17.72 -19.54 5.18
N THR A 59 -17.71 -19.10 3.93
CA THR A 59 -16.67 -18.25 3.35
C THR A 59 -16.61 -16.90 4.05
N SER A 60 -17.77 -16.29 4.37
CA SER A 60 -17.78 -14.99 5.04
C SER A 60 -17.17 -15.04 6.45
N LEU A 61 -17.41 -16.12 7.20
CA LEU A 61 -16.84 -16.28 8.54
C LEU A 61 -15.31 -16.37 8.52
N ALA A 62 -14.74 -17.06 7.51
CA ALA A 62 -13.30 -17.09 7.30
C ALA A 62 -12.77 -15.72 6.85
N ALA A 63 -13.50 -15.05 5.96
CA ALA A 63 -13.12 -13.74 5.44
C ALA A 63 -13.08 -12.65 6.52
N VAL A 64 -14.00 -12.65 7.48
CA VAL A 64 -14.01 -11.68 8.60
C VAL A 64 -12.71 -11.75 9.40
N LYS A 65 -12.25 -12.97 9.74
CA LYS A 65 -10.99 -13.15 10.48
C LYS A 65 -9.79 -12.60 9.70
N LEU A 66 -9.74 -12.88 8.40
CA LEU A 66 -8.67 -12.39 7.53
C LEU A 66 -8.73 -10.86 7.38
N TYR A 67 -9.92 -10.30 7.18
CA TYR A 67 -10.14 -8.86 7.07
C TYR A 67 -9.66 -8.11 8.32
N ASP A 68 -10.04 -8.57 9.51
CA ASP A 68 -9.65 -7.91 10.77
C ASP A 68 -8.13 -7.93 10.96
N LEU A 69 -7.47 -9.05 10.64
CA LEU A 69 -6.02 -9.17 10.72
C LEU A 69 -5.31 -8.28 9.69
N MET A 70 -5.77 -8.28 8.43
CA MET A 70 -5.21 -7.43 7.37
C MET A 70 -5.37 -5.94 7.70
N GLN A 71 -6.53 -5.52 8.21
CA GLN A 71 -6.76 -4.13 8.59
C GLN A 71 -5.79 -3.68 9.67
N HIS A 72 -5.54 -4.53 10.68
CA HIS A 72 -4.57 -4.24 11.72
C HIS A 72 -3.16 -4.14 11.16
N HIS A 73 -2.74 -5.15 10.40
CA HIS A 73 -1.42 -5.26 9.81
C HIS A 73 -1.09 -4.05 8.92
N PHE A 74 -1.94 -3.75 7.93
CA PHE A 74 -1.74 -2.59 7.05
C PHE A 74 -1.72 -1.26 7.81
N LYS A 75 -2.50 -1.16 8.89
CA LYS A 75 -2.46 0.04 9.73
C LYS A 75 -1.11 0.20 10.42
N GLU A 76 -0.53 -0.87 10.93
CA GLU A 76 0.82 -0.84 11.52
C GLU A 76 1.87 -0.45 10.49
N GLU A 77 1.80 -1.06 9.31
CA GLU A 77 2.73 -0.80 8.24
C GLU A 77 2.70 0.67 7.79
N GLU A 78 1.49 1.21 7.60
CA GLU A 78 1.31 2.60 7.21
C GLU A 78 1.72 3.59 8.29
N ASN A 79 1.67 3.19 9.56
CA ASN A 79 2.04 4.06 10.67
C ASN A 79 3.56 4.16 10.85
N PHE A 80 4.32 3.07 10.63
CA PHE A 80 5.75 3.09 10.95
C PHE A 80 6.69 2.25 10.08
N VAL A 81 6.19 1.39 9.18
CA VAL A 81 7.03 0.52 8.33
C VAL A 81 7.30 1.17 6.97
N LEU A 82 6.24 1.54 6.26
CA LEU A 82 6.27 2.05 4.90
C LEU A 82 6.48 3.56 4.75
N PRO A 83 6.25 4.43 5.76
CA PRO A 83 6.54 5.87 5.66
C PRO A 83 7.93 6.23 5.10
N PRO A 84 9.05 5.57 5.50
CA PRO A 84 10.37 5.89 4.96
C PRO A 84 10.46 5.83 3.42
N LEU A 85 9.67 4.97 2.76
CA LEU A 85 9.67 4.83 1.30
C LEU A 85 9.22 6.11 0.58
N GLY A 86 8.42 6.95 1.24
CA GLY A 86 8.02 8.26 0.72
C GLY A 86 9.18 9.23 0.51
N LEU A 87 10.35 8.96 1.11
CA LEU A 87 11.54 9.79 0.97
C LEU A 87 12.33 9.49 -0.30
N LEU A 88 12.09 8.37 -0.99
CA LEU A 88 12.90 7.96 -2.15
C LEU A 88 13.07 9.10 -3.19
N PRO A 89 12.03 9.85 -3.61
CA PRO A 89 12.20 10.95 -4.56
C PRO A 89 13.02 12.14 -4.02
N LEU A 90 13.01 12.39 -2.70
CA LEU A 90 13.84 13.42 -2.09
C LEU A 90 15.31 12.99 -2.06
N LEU A 91 15.56 11.74 -1.67
CA LEU A 91 16.89 11.16 -1.52
C LEU A 91 17.61 11.04 -2.87
N THR A 92 16.88 10.80 -3.98
CA THR A 92 17.48 10.79 -5.34
C THR A 92 18.05 12.15 -5.74
N SER A 93 17.58 13.24 -5.13
CA SER A 93 18.10 14.60 -5.33
C SER A 93 19.24 14.95 -4.37
N ALA A 94 19.82 13.97 -3.66
CA ALA A 94 20.83 14.13 -2.62
C ALA A 94 20.43 15.08 -1.47
N LYS A 95 19.12 15.34 -1.30
CA LYS A 95 18.58 16.14 -0.20
C LYS A 95 18.25 15.23 0.97
N LEU A 96 18.51 15.72 2.18
CA LEU A 96 18.18 15.01 3.42
C LEU A 96 16.89 15.58 4.00
N PRO A 97 16.01 14.75 4.57
CA PRO A 97 14.84 15.25 5.30
C PRO A 97 15.28 15.97 6.57
N GLU A 98 14.62 17.07 6.94
CA GLU A 98 14.91 17.83 8.17
C GLU A 98 14.82 16.93 9.41
N GLN A 99 13.89 15.96 9.41
CA GLN A 99 13.66 15.01 10.50
C GLN A 99 14.41 13.69 10.31
N SER A 100 15.60 13.71 9.69
CA SER A 100 16.41 12.50 9.43
C SER A 100 16.60 11.60 10.66
N LYS A 101 16.78 12.18 11.86
CA LYS A 101 16.91 11.40 13.12
C LYS A 101 15.65 10.60 13.45
N ALA A 102 14.46 11.18 13.27
CA ALA A 102 13.19 10.49 13.50
C ALA A 102 12.97 9.37 12.46
N VAL A 103 13.34 9.61 11.21
CA VAL A 103 13.30 8.59 10.14
C VAL A 103 14.21 7.41 10.48
N ILE A 104 15.43 7.67 10.97
CA ILE A 104 16.34 6.61 11.42
C ILE A 104 15.69 5.78 12.54
N GLN A 105 15.06 6.43 13.52
CA GLN A 105 14.36 5.72 14.60
C GLN A 105 13.22 4.83 14.11
N LEU A 106 12.45 5.27 13.10
CA LEU A 106 11.44 4.42 12.45
C LEU A 106 12.06 3.20 11.79
N CYS A 107 13.15 3.39 11.04
CA CYS A 107 13.81 2.29 10.33
C CYS A 107 14.42 1.27 11.31
N GLU A 108 14.97 1.73 12.44
CA GLU A 108 15.42 0.84 13.52
C GLU A 108 14.26 0.11 14.19
N LYS A 109 13.13 0.78 14.41
CA LYS A 109 11.91 0.12 14.90
C LYS A 109 11.49 -0.99 13.94
N LEU A 110 11.37 -0.70 12.64
CA LEU A 110 11.07 -1.71 11.62
C LEU A 110 12.06 -2.90 11.71
N LYS A 111 13.37 -2.63 11.72
CA LYS A 111 14.40 -3.67 11.82
C LYS A 111 14.22 -4.56 13.06
N SER A 112 13.83 -3.98 14.20
CA SER A 112 13.55 -4.72 15.44
C SER A 112 12.23 -5.52 15.40
N GLN A 113 11.27 -5.10 14.57
CA GLN A 113 9.94 -5.69 14.45
C GLN A 113 9.83 -6.67 13.25
N LEU A 114 10.88 -6.84 12.45
CA LEU A 114 10.82 -7.64 11.23
C LEU A 114 10.36 -9.09 11.48
N THR A 115 10.83 -9.71 12.57
CA THR A 115 10.37 -11.05 12.96
C THR A 115 8.88 -11.08 13.28
N HIS A 116 8.35 -10.03 13.92
CA HIS A 116 6.94 -9.93 14.25
C HIS A 116 6.09 -9.78 12.98
N LEU A 117 6.46 -8.87 12.06
CA LEU A 117 5.78 -8.70 10.78
C LEU A 117 5.75 -9.99 9.95
N ASN A 118 6.87 -10.73 9.91
CA ASN A 118 6.93 -12.02 9.22
C ASN A 118 6.01 -13.08 9.86
N VAL A 119 5.82 -13.04 11.18
CA VAL A 119 4.85 -13.91 11.87
C VAL A 119 3.43 -13.52 11.51
N GLU A 120 3.14 -12.22 11.38
CA GLU A 120 1.82 -11.76 10.91
C GLU A 120 1.56 -12.20 9.47
N HIS A 121 2.54 -12.10 8.56
CA HIS A 121 2.41 -12.65 7.20
C HIS A 121 2.09 -14.15 7.20
N GLN A 122 2.69 -14.93 8.10
CA GLN A 122 2.37 -16.36 8.25
C GLN A 122 0.94 -16.59 8.74
N LEU A 123 0.46 -15.77 9.68
CA LEU A 123 -0.93 -15.83 10.16
C LEU A 123 -1.93 -15.41 9.08
N ILE A 124 -1.64 -14.35 8.33
CA ILE A 124 -2.41 -13.92 7.16
C ILE A 124 -2.50 -15.05 6.14
N LYS A 125 -1.38 -15.72 5.84
CA LYS A 125 -1.37 -16.88 4.95
C LYS A 125 -2.25 -18.01 5.50
N ALA A 126 -2.16 -18.34 6.79
CA ALA A 126 -2.96 -19.39 7.39
C ALA A 126 -4.47 -19.09 7.30
N TYR A 127 -4.88 -17.84 7.54
CA TYR A 127 -6.28 -17.42 7.38
C TYR A 127 -6.73 -17.38 5.92
N MET A 128 -5.83 -17.05 4.99
CA MET A 128 -6.11 -17.19 3.56
C MET A 128 -6.31 -18.68 3.18
N ASP A 129 -5.48 -19.59 3.69
CA ASP A 129 -5.65 -21.03 3.45
C ASP A 129 -7.01 -21.52 4.00
N GLU A 130 -7.43 -21.06 5.19
CA GLU A 130 -8.78 -21.32 5.73
C GLU A 130 -9.90 -20.76 4.82
N LEU A 131 -9.74 -19.54 4.33
CA LEU A 131 -10.69 -18.92 3.40
C LEU A 131 -10.81 -19.72 2.11
N MET A 132 -9.71 -20.18 1.55
CA MET A 132 -9.71 -20.98 0.31
C MET A 132 -10.41 -22.33 0.50
N LEU A 133 -10.27 -22.96 1.67
CA LEU A 133 -11.00 -24.20 1.99
C LEU A 133 -12.51 -23.98 2.11
N ALA A 134 -12.94 -22.88 2.74
CA ALA A 134 -14.35 -22.52 2.84
C ALA A 134 -14.93 -22.17 1.46
N ALA A 135 -14.22 -21.34 0.70
CA ALA A 135 -14.59 -20.94 -0.65
C ALA A 135 -14.76 -22.14 -1.58
N ALA A 136 -13.85 -23.12 -1.53
CA ALA A 136 -13.96 -24.33 -2.35
C ALA A 136 -15.16 -25.21 -1.97
N LYS A 137 -15.56 -25.21 -0.70
CA LYS A 137 -16.73 -25.95 -0.22
C LYS A 137 -18.04 -25.29 -0.64
N ASP A 138 -18.05 -23.97 -0.70
CA ASP A 138 -19.22 -23.14 -1.02
C ASP A 138 -19.20 -22.67 -2.51
N ASP A 139 -18.37 -23.28 -3.37
CA ASP A 139 -18.24 -23.03 -4.81
C ASP A 139 -17.80 -21.61 -5.25
N HIS A 140 -17.09 -20.87 -4.38
CA HIS A 140 -16.57 -19.51 -4.62
C HIS A 140 -15.15 -19.48 -5.21
N PHE A 141 -14.97 -20.08 -6.38
CA PHE A 141 -13.65 -20.19 -7.03
C PHE A 141 -13.06 -18.83 -7.50
N GLU A 142 -13.88 -17.78 -7.59
CA GLU A 142 -13.43 -16.42 -7.91
C GLU A 142 -12.42 -15.85 -6.89
N ILE A 143 -12.39 -16.40 -5.67
CA ILE A 143 -11.50 -15.96 -4.58
C ILE A 143 -10.04 -16.37 -4.84
N ILE A 144 -9.76 -17.36 -5.71
CA ILE A 144 -8.39 -17.81 -6.04
C ILE A 144 -7.51 -16.66 -6.53
N ALA A 145 -8.06 -15.73 -7.31
CA ALA A 145 -7.30 -14.58 -7.79
C ALA A 145 -6.83 -13.66 -6.65
N PHE A 146 -7.63 -13.55 -5.59
CA PHE A 146 -7.31 -12.73 -4.42
C PHE A 146 -6.17 -13.33 -3.59
N GLU A 147 -6.11 -14.66 -3.43
CA GLU A 147 -4.98 -15.35 -2.80
C GLU A 147 -3.66 -14.96 -3.48
N GLN A 148 -3.62 -15.05 -4.81
CA GLN A 148 -2.40 -14.75 -5.57
C GLN A 148 -2.00 -13.28 -5.48
N GLU A 149 -2.98 -12.36 -5.41
CA GLU A 149 -2.72 -10.95 -5.20
C GLU A 149 -2.09 -10.69 -3.84
N LEU A 150 -2.68 -11.25 -2.77
CA LEU A 150 -2.18 -11.05 -1.41
C LEU A 150 -0.79 -11.68 -1.22
N GLN A 151 -0.53 -12.85 -1.80
CA GLN A 151 0.80 -13.48 -1.79
C GLN A 151 1.85 -12.62 -2.52
N ARG A 152 1.49 -12.00 -3.64
CA ARG A 152 2.41 -11.09 -4.36
C ARG A 152 2.71 -9.83 -3.56
N HIS A 153 1.71 -9.28 -2.88
CA HIS A 153 1.86 -8.12 -2.03
C HIS A 153 2.84 -8.40 -0.87
N ALA A 154 2.60 -9.44 -0.06
CA ALA A 154 3.49 -9.82 1.04
C ALA A 154 4.92 -10.12 0.57
N LYS A 155 5.07 -10.77 -0.59
CA LYS A 155 6.39 -11.01 -1.19
C LYS A 155 7.09 -9.72 -1.59
N THR A 156 6.37 -8.77 -2.18
CA THR A 156 6.93 -7.47 -2.55
C THR A 156 7.38 -6.70 -1.32
N GLU A 157 6.66 -6.82 -0.21
CA GLU A 157 7.05 -6.24 1.06
C GLU A 157 8.35 -6.80 1.60
N GLU A 158 8.43 -8.12 1.72
CA GLU A 158 9.59 -8.82 2.25
C GLU A 158 10.83 -8.66 1.36
N GLU A 159 10.66 -8.69 0.03
CA GLU A 159 11.78 -8.63 -0.92
C GLU A 159 12.22 -7.20 -1.24
N VAL A 160 11.30 -6.23 -1.19
CA VAL A 160 11.55 -4.87 -1.69
C VAL A 160 11.26 -3.81 -0.63
N PHE A 161 10.04 -3.74 -0.09
CA PHE A 161 9.63 -2.59 0.73
C PHE A 161 10.35 -2.55 2.08
N PHE A 162 10.33 -3.62 2.85
CA PHE A 162 10.99 -3.65 4.17
C PHE A 162 12.51 -3.48 4.04
N PRO A 163 13.22 -4.20 3.14
CA PRO A 163 14.65 -3.97 2.94
C PRO A 163 14.97 -2.55 2.50
N THR A 164 14.15 -1.94 1.62
CA THR A 164 14.37 -0.57 1.16
C THR A 164 14.16 0.45 2.29
N ALA A 165 13.12 0.28 3.12
CA ALA A 165 12.89 1.14 4.27
C ALA A 165 14.07 1.07 5.26
N ILE A 166 14.58 -0.14 5.55
CA ILE A 166 15.78 -0.32 6.37
C ILE A 166 17.00 0.34 5.72
N LEU A 167 17.20 0.14 4.41
CA LEU A 167 18.31 0.72 3.65
C LEU A 167 18.30 2.26 3.69
N ILE A 168 17.14 2.89 3.66
CA ILE A 168 17.01 4.35 3.83
C ILE A 168 17.55 4.79 5.19
N GLY A 169 17.21 4.06 6.27
CA GLY A 169 17.76 4.31 7.59
C GLY A 169 19.29 4.19 7.64
N GLU A 170 19.84 3.10 7.08
CA GLU A 170 21.30 2.91 7.02
C GLU A 170 21.99 3.99 6.17
N TYR A 171 21.39 4.39 5.05
CA TYR A 171 21.89 5.48 4.21
C TYR A 171 21.94 6.82 4.95
N LEU A 172 20.90 7.17 5.70
CA LEU A 172 20.84 8.42 6.45
C LEU A 172 21.90 8.48 7.57
N LYS A 173 22.22 7.36 8.22
CA LYS A 173 23.29 7.30 9.24
C LYS A 173 24.68 7.62 8.68
N LEU A 174 24.90 7.43 7.37
CA LEU A 174 26.16 7.75 6.70
C LEU A 174 26.31 9.24 6.38
N LYS A 175 25.28 10.05 6.62
CA LYS A 175 25.26 11.48 6.28
C LYS A 175 25.61 12.34 7.48
N PRO A 176 26.16 13.54 7.25
CA PRO A 176 26.26 14.54 8.31
C PRO A 176 24.84 15.03 8.65
N LEU A 177 24.34 14.66 9.84
CA LEU A 177 23.01 14.99 10.35
C LEU A 177 23.04 16.07 11.44
#